data_AF-A0A921KZ82-F1
#
_entry.id   AF-A0A921KZ82-F1
#
_cell.length_a   1.000
_cell.length_b   1.000
_cell.length_c   1.000
_cell.angle_alpha   90.00
_cell.angle_beta   90.00
_cell.angle_gamma   90.00
#
_symmetry.space_group_name_H-M   'P 1'
#
loop_
_entity.id
_entity.type
_entity.pdbx_description
1 polymer ?
#
loop_
_entity_poly.entity_id
_entity_poly.type
_entity_poly.pdbx_seq_one_letter_code
_entity_poly.pdbx_strand_id
1 'polypeptide(L)'
;MACCYSNLFNRLSGRVGRVIYYQVGDHLYARAAPGKVKDCRSELQLYYRERMRKTATFYGVIRQTWLARIWQMLGVVERRSGYTLFLQANMRAFNGEGLLYDLVHFSAGNLFLPSDLQGCREDDKVRLTWKNENVVRDERLGDELWCVVMMEDMRFRILTPEAIGSVRRDESAEIELSEERGKRIHLYCFFGSVNRCDFSENLHLVL
;
A
#
# COMPACT_ATOMS: atom_id res chain seq x y z
N MET A 1 30.69 10.37 0.71
CA MET A 1 30.81 10.34 2.17
C MET A 1 30.48 8.92 2.62
N ALA A 2 31.38 8.23 3.32
CA ALA A 2 31.05 6.96 3.96
C ALA A 2 30.52 7.26 5.36
N CYS A 3 29.40 6.66 5.74
CA CYS A 3 28.85 6.79 7.08
C CYS A 3 29.18 5.51 7.85
N CYS A 4 30.12 5.61 8.78
CA CYS A 4 30.46 4.54 9.70
C CYS A 4 29.53 4.62 10.91
N TYR A 5 28.57 3.69 10.99
CA TYR A 5 27.77 3.49 12.20
C TYR A 5 28.47 2.39 13.02
N SER A 6 29.48 2.76 13.81
CA SER A 6 30.17 1.83 14.71
C SER A 6 29.26 1.45 15.88
N ASN A 7 29.31 0.22 16.41
CA ASN A 7 30.00 0.04 17.70
C ASN A 7 31.33 -0.73 17.64
N LEU A 8 31.70 -1.38 16.52
CA LEU A 8 33.12 -1.46 16.13
C LEU A 8 33.32 -1.85 14.65
N PHE A 9 32.57 -2.79 14.05
CA PHE A 9 32.67 -3.05 12.58
C PHE A 9 31.39 -3.58 11.89
N ASN A 10 30.25 -3.65 12.58
CA ASN A 10 29.07 -4.37 12.05
C ASN A 10 28.10 -3.57 11.15
N ARG A 11 28.37 -2.29 10.81
CA ARG A 11 27.52 -1.49 9.92
C ARG A 11 28.30 -0.46 9.08
N LEU A 12 29.16 -0.96 8.18
CA LEU A 12 29.94 -0.14 7.25
C LEU A 12 29.12 0.12 5.98
N SER A 13 28.72 1.37 5.73
CA SER A 13 27.95 1.74 4.54
C SER A 13 28.47 3.02 3.87
N GLY A 14 28.43 3.05 2.54
CA GLY A 14 28.82 4.20 1.74
C GLY A 14 30.13 3.98 0.98
N ARG A 15 30.71 5.08 0.48
CA ARG A 15 31.83 5.03 -0.48
C ARG A 15 33.14 5.41 0.19
N VAL A 16 34.12 4.51 0.13
CA VAL A 16 35.53 4.75 0.51
C VAL A 16 36.39 4.58 -0.74
N GLY A 17 36.97 5.68 -1.23
CA GLY A 17 37.73 5.69 -2.48
C GLY A 17 36.90 5.22 -3.68
N ARG A 18 37.37 4.14 -4.33
CA ARG A 18 36.67 3.48 -5.46
C ARG A 18 35.86 2.26 -5.04
N VAL A 19 35.61 2.06 -3.74
CA VAL A 19 34.81 0.94 -3.24
C VAL A 19 33.56 1.48 -2.54
N ILE A 20 32.42 0.84 -2.80
CA ILE A 20 31.15 1.09 -2.14
C ILE A 20 30.86 -0.13 -1.27
N TYR A 21 30.76 0.12 0.03
CA TYR A 21 30.35 -0.86 1.04
C TYR A 21 28.86 -0.68 1.30
N TYR A 22 28.13 -1.79 1.35
CA TYR A 22 26.71 -1.79 1.67
C TYR A 22 26.32 -3.13 2.27
N GLN A 23 25.25 -3.12 3.07
CA GLN A 23 24.74 -4.31 3.73
C GLN A 23 23.43 -4.73 3.06
N VAL A 24 23.25 -6.03 2.86
CA VAL A 24 21.98 -6.63 2.43
C VAL A 24 21.68 -7.79 3.38
N GLY A 25 20.63 -7.65 4.18
CA GLY A 25 20.37 -8.57 5.30
C GLY A 25 21.55 -8.59 6.27
N ASP A 26 22.04 -9.78 6.59
CA ASP A 26 23.17 -9.99 7.51
C ASP A 26 24.54 -10.01 6.80
N HIS A 27 24.57 -9.76 5.49
CA HIS A 27 25.78 -9.84 4.69
C HIS A 27 26.30 -8.44 4.31
N LEU A 28 27.61 -8.25 4.49
CA LEU A 28 28.34 -7.08 4.03
C LEU A 28 28.89 -7.32 2.63
N TYR A 29 28.61 -6.41 1.71
CA TYR A 29 29.08 -6.43 0.35
C TYR A 29 29.98 -5.24 0.06
N ALA A 30 30.94 -5.46 -0.83
CA ALA A 30 31.79 -4.41 -1.38
C ALA A 30 31.75 -4.49 -2.92
N ARG A 31 31.62 -3.35 -3.58
CA ARG A 31 31.70 -3.26 -5.05
C ARG A 31 32.52 -2.07 -5.50
N ALA A 32 33.11 -2.17 -6.69
CA ALA A 32 33.77 -1.03 -7.31
C ALA A 32 32.75 0.09 -7.61
N ALA A 33 33.12 1.33 -7.32
CA ALA A 33 32.38 2.51 -7.72
C ALA A 33 32.50 2.67 -9.25
N PRO A 34 31.40 3.04 -9.94
CA PRO A 34 31.44 3.25 -11.38
C PRO A 34 32.42 4.37 -11.74
N GLY A 35 33.25 4.14 -12.75
CA GLY A 35 34.23 5.14 -13.22
C GLY A 35 33.58 6.34 -13.93
N LYS A 36 32.53 6.10 -14.73
CA LYS A 36 31.72 7.12 -15.39
C LYS A 36 30.24 6.74 -15.24
N VAL A 37 29.42 7.67 -14.79
CA VAL A 37 27.96 7.52 -14.73
C VAL A 37 27.36 8.33 -15.87
N LYS A 38 26.59 7.69 -16.74
CA LYS A 38 25.81 8.38 -17.78
C LYS A 38 24.38 8.54 -17.28
N ASP A 39 23.97 9.77 -17.00
CA ASP A 39 22.58 10.08 -16.69
C ASP A 39 21.78 10.15 -18.00
N CYS A 40 21.39 8.98 -18.52
CA CYS A 40 20.54 8.91 -19.69
C CYS A 40 19.14 9.49 -19.35
N ARG A 41 18.62 10.33 -20.24
CA ARG A 41 17.33 11.03 -20.11
C ARG A 41 16.45 10.82 -21.33
N SER A 42 16.37 9.59 -21.84
CA SER A 42 15.35 9.30 -22.86
C SER A 42 13.95 9.52 -22.27
N GLU A 43 12.97 9.80 -23.13
CA GLU A 43 11.58 10.02 -22.71
C GLU A 43 11.06 8.86 -21.84
N LEU A 44 11.32 7.62 -22.25
CA LEU A 44 10.93 6.42 -21.50
C LEU A 44 11.62 6.36 -20.12
N GLN A 45 12.88 6.77 -20.01
CA GLN A 45 13.59 6.80 -18.72
C GLN A 45 13.03 7.89 -17.81
N LEU A 46 12.73 9.08 -18.33
CA LEU A 46 12.11 10.16 -17.57
C LEU A 46 10.71 9.76 -17.10
N TYR A 47 9.94 9.10 -17.96
CA TYR A 47 8.63 8.53 -17.62
C TYR A 47 8.69 7.58 -16.42
N TYR A 48 9.56 6.56 -16.45
CA TYR A 48 9.69 5.63 -15.33
C TYR A 48 10.25 6.28 -14.05
N ARG A 49 11.17 7.25 -14.19
CA ARG A 49 11.67 8.03 -13.04
C ARG A 49 10.57 8.82 -12.38
N GLU A 50 9.70 9.43 -13.15
CA GLU A 50 8.58 10.22 -12.61
C GLU A 50 7.57 9.33 -11.91
N ARG A 51 7.24 8.16 -12.46
CA ARG A 51 6.40 7.16 -11.80
C ARG A 51 6.99 6.72 -10.47
N MET A 52 8.28 6.38 -10.44
CA MET A 52 8.98 6.01 -9.22
C MET A 52 8.94 7.14 -8.19
N ARG A 53 9.20 8.39 -8.61
CA ARG A 53 9.17 9.58 -7.73
C ARG A 53 7.79 9.79 -7.13
N LYS A 54 6.73 9.75 -7.95
CA LYS A 54 5.33 9.90 -7.50
C LYS A 54 4.92 8.78 -6.53
N THR A 55 5.26 7.54 -6.85
CA THR A 55 4.98 6.37 -5.98
C THR A 55 5.72 6.48 -4.64
N ALA A 56 6.99 6.88 -4.65
CA ALA A 56 7.76 7.09 -3.42
C ALA A 56 7.21 8.25 -2.58
N THR A 57 6.75 9.32 -3.24
CA THR A 57 6.08 10.45 -2.57
C THR A 57 4.77 10.00 -1.93
N PHE A 58 3.97 9.20 -2.65
CA PHE A 58 2.73 8.63 -2.13
C PHE A 58 2.99 7.71 -0.94
N TYR A 59 4.00 6.83 -1.01
CA TYR A 59 4.44 6.07 0.17
C TYR A 59 4.87 6.98 1.32
N GLY A 60 5.46 8.13 1.03
CA GLY A 60 5.80 9.17 1.99
C GLY A 60 4.62 9.68 2.83
N VAL A 61 3.41 9.64 2.26
CA VAL A 61 2.15 9.92 2.96
C VAL A 61 1.65 8.65 3.68
N ILE A 62 1.62 7.51 2.99
CA ILE A 62 1.15 6.23 3.56
C ILE A 62 1.96 5.81 4.79
N ARG A 63 3.28 6.03 4.80
CA ARG A 63 4.17 5.71 5.94
C ARG A 63 3.81 6.47 7.23
N GLN A 64 3.03 7.55 7.12
CA GLN A 64 2.56 8.34 8.26
C GLN A 64 1.22 7.83 8.80
N THR A 65 0.60 6.85 8.12
CA THR A 65 -0.67 6.26 8.52
C THR A 65 -0.46 4.81 8.97
N TRP A 66 -1.52 4.23 9.53
CA TRP A 66 -1.50 2.84 9.95
C TRP A 66 -1.36 1.85 8.79
N LEU A 67 -1.76 2.23 7.56
CA LEU A 67 -1.65 1.37 6.36
C LEU A 67 -0.21 0.94 6.08
N ALA A 68 0.79 1.74 6.48
CA ALA A 68 2.19 1.37 6.39
C ALA A 68 2.50 0.03 7.07
N ARG A 69 1.75 -0.30 8.12
CA ARG A 69 1.94 -1.52 8.90
C ARG A 69 1.63 -2.76 8.09
N ILE A 70 0.60 -2.72 7.23
CA ILE A 70 0.24 -3.82 6.32
C ILE A 70 1.45 -4.20 5.47
N TRP A 71 2.07 -3.21 4.82
CA TRP A 71 3.24 -3.41 3.98
C TRP A 71 4.48 -3.85 4.76
N GLN A 72 4.68 -3.35 5.99
CA GLN A 72 5.78 -3.80 6.84
C GLN A 72 5.65 -5.28 7.21
N MET A 73 4.44 -5.72 7.57
CA MET A 73 4.17 -7.13 7.91
C MET A 73 4.36 -8.04 6.71
N LEU A 74 3.81 -7.66 5.54
CA LEU A 74 4.04 -8.40 4.30
C LEU A 74 5.54 -8.44 3.94
N GLY A 75 6.27 -7.35 4.19
CA GLY A 75 7.72 -7.28 4.02
C GLY A 75 8.49 -8.31 4.85
N VAL A 76 8.08 -8.53 6.10
CA VAL A 76 8.69 -9.57 6.95
C VAL A 76 8.47 -10.96 6.35
N VAL A 77 7.25 -11.24 5.87
CA VAL A 77 6.89 -12.52 5.25
C VAL A 77 7.68 -12.75 3.95
N GLU A 78 7.74 -11.74 3.08
CA GLU A 78 8.44 -11.82 1.80
C GLU A 78 9.96 -11.62 1.87
N ARG A 79 10.51 -11.36 3.06
CA ARG A 79 11.93 -11.01 3.26
C ARG A 79 12.36 -9.79 2.43
N ARG A 80 11.47 -8.81 2.30
CA ARG A 80 11.65 -7.57 1.54
C ARG A 80 11.22 -6.37 2.40
N SER A 81 11.64 -5.17 2.03
CA SER A 81 11.12 -3.98 2.73
C SER A 81 9.68 -3.72 2.30
N GLY A 82 8.81 -3.34 3.26
CA GLY A 82 7.44 -2.94 2.93
C GLY A 82 7.37 -1.78 1.93
N TYR A 83 8.36 -0.89 1.96
CA TYR A 83 8.55 0.16 0.95
C TYR A 83 8.70 -0.43 -0.46
N THR A 84 9.56 -1.43 -0.63
CA THR A 84 9.77 -2.08 -1.94
C THR A 84 8.51 -2.74 -2.45
N LEU A 85 7.76 -3.41 -1.57
CA LEU A 85 6.49 -4.05 -1.93
C LEU A 85 5.44 -3.02 -2.34
N PHE A 86 5.30 -1.95 -1.57
CA PHE A 86 4.40 -0.85 -1.89
C PHE A 86 4.72 -0.24 -3.26
N LEU A 87 6.00 0.04 -3.52
CA LEU A 87 6.43 0.57 -4.81
C LEU A 87 6.09 -0.39 -5.95
N GLN A 88 6.35 -1.68 -5.77
CA GLN A 88 6.06 -2.69 -6.79
C GLN A 88 4.56 -2.73 -7.12
N ALA A 89 3.70 -2.71 -6.10
CA ALA A 89 2.25 -2.75 -6.27
C ALA A 89 1.71 -1.46 -6.91
N ASN A 90 2.20 -0.29 -6.50
CA ASN A 90 1.58 0.99 -6.87
C ASN A 90 2.27 1.74 -8.01
N MET A 91 3.46 1.34 -8.47
CA MET A 91 4.15 2.07 -9.54
C MET A 91 3.32 2.13 -10.84
N ARG A 92 2.43 1.16 -11.07
CA ARG A 92 1.49 1.13 -12.20
C ARG A 92 0.31 2.08 -12.06
N ALA A 93 -0.07 2.45 -10.84
CA ALA A 93 -1.10 3.45 -10.62
C ALA A 93 -0.67 4.85 -11.11
N PHE A 94 0.63 5.14 -11.18
CA PHE A 94 1.11 6.40 -11.73
C PHE A 94 1.42 6.24 -13.22
N ASN A 95 0.79 7.03 -14.07
CA ASN A 95 1.01 7.00 -15.53
C ASN A 95 1.89 8.14 -16.04
N GLY A 96 2.61 8.83 -15.15
CA GLY A 96 3.44 10.00 -15.48
C GLY A 96 2.71 11.33 -15.33
N GLU A 97 1.41 11.39 -15.63
CA GLU A 97 0.60 12.62 -15.53
C GLU A 97 -0.22 12.63 -14.24
N GLY A 98 -0.99 11.57 -14.01
CA GLY A 98 -1.92 11.45 -12.88
C GLY A 98 -1.87 10.09 -12.19
N LEU A 99 -2.87 9.88 -11.34
CA LEU A 99 -3.14 8.63 -10.64
C LEU A 99 -4.28 7.89 -11.36
N LEU A 100 -4.03 6.64 -11.73
CA LEU A 100 -5.02 5.67 -12.17
C LEU A 100 -5.56 4.98 -10.92
N TYR A 101 -6.70 5.47 -10.44
CA TYR A 101 -7.27 5.09 -9.15
C TYR A 101 -7.58 3.59 -9.04
N ASP A 102 -8.01 2.96 -10.13
CA ASP A 102 -8.31 1.53 -10.23
C ASP A 102 -7.11 0.62 -10.01
N LEU A 103 -5.89 1.13 -10.17
CA LEU A 103 -4.65 0.38 -10.00
C LEU A 103 -3.98 0.63 -8.64
N VAL A 104 -4.62 1.37 -7.74
CA VAL A 104 -4.06 1.67 -6.42
C VAL A 104 -4.25 0.50 -5.47
N HIS A 105 -3.16 0.14 -4.80
CA HIS A 105 -3.14 -0.86 -3.74
C HIS A 105 -2.78 -0.19 -2.41
N PHE A 106 -3.74 -0.09 -1.50
CA PHE A 106 -3.53 0.26 -0.10
C PHE A 106 -3.20 -0.95 0.77
N SER A 107 -3.71 -2.13 0.39
CA SER A 107 -3.56 -3.38 1.13
C SER A 107 -3.13 -4.52 0.22
N ALA A 108 -2.41 -5.48 0.80
CA ALA A 108 -2.00 -6.73 0.18
C ALA A 108 -1.80 -7.79 1.27
N GLY A 109 -2.03 -9.06 0.92
CA GLY A 109 -1.88 -10.20 1.82
C GLY A 109 -2.57 -11.44 1.27
N ASN A 110 -2.81 -12.44 2.12
CA ASN A 110 -3.31 -13.74 1.69
C ASN A 110 -4.80 -13.97 1.96
N LEU A 111 -5.52 -12.98 2.52
CA LEU A 111 -6.95 -13.12 2.70
C LEU A 111 -7.67 -12.96 1.36
N PHE A 112 -8.57 -13.88 1.08
CA PHE A 112 -9.48 -13.76 -0.05
C PHE A 112 -10.53 -12.69 0.25
N LEU A 113 -10.86 -11.88 -0.76
CA LEU A 113 -12.04 -11.03 -0.73
C LEU A 113 -13.32 -11.88 -0.76
N PRO A 114 -14.43 -11.42 -0.15
CA PRO A 114 -15.73 -12.02 -0.39
C PRO A 114 -16.17 -11.81 -1.85
N SER A 115 -17.09 -12.64 -2.33
CA SER A 115 -17.66 -12.50 -3.68
C SER A 115 -18.71 -11.40 -3.73
N ASP A 116 -19.00 -10.92 -4.94
CA ASP A 116 -20.02 -9.91 -5.21
C ASP A 116 -19.92 -8.64 -4.34
N LEU A 117 -18.71 -8.22 -3.91
CA LEU A 117 -18.56 -7.00 -3.14
C LEU A 117 -18.90 -5.79 -4.02
N GLN A 118 -19.94 -5.06 -3.63
CA GLN A 118 -20.49 -3.92 -4.36
C GLN A 118 -20.79 -2.77 -3.40
N GLY A 119 -20.88 -1.56 -3.94
CA GLY A 119 -21.25 -0.37 -3.19
C GLY A 119 -22.30 0.43 -3.94
N CYS A 120 -23.34 0.86 -3.23
CA CYS A 120 -24.34 1.79 -3.73
C CYS A 120 -24.28 3.06 -2.88
N ARG A 121 -24.20 4.21 -3.53
CA ARG A 121 -24.22 5.50 -2.86
C ARG A 121 -25.65 6.02 -2.77
N GLU A 122 -26.06 6.36 -1.55
CA GLU A 122 -27.34 6.98 -1.22
C GLU A 122 -27.02 8.28 -0.48
N ASP A 123 -26.96 9.40 -1.23
CA ASP A 123 -26.58 10.73 -0.75
C ASP A 123 -25.21 10.77 -0.03
N ASP A 124 -25.26 10.89 1.29
CA ASP A 124 -24.13 11.03 2.21
C ASP A 124 -23.76 9.68 2.84
N LYS A 125 -24.25 8.57 2.29
CA LYS A 125 -23.94 7.22 2.74
C LYS A 125 -23.58 6.32 1.57
N VAL A 126 -22.79 5.31 1.87
CA VAL A 126 -22.58 4.16 0.99
C VAL A 126 -23.01 2.91 1.71
N ARG A 127 -23.88 2.15 1.06
CA ARG A 127 -24.19 0.78 1.46
C ARG A 127 -23.30 -0.15 0.68
N LEU A 128 -22.43 -0.86 1.39
CA LEU A 128 -21.65 -1.97 0.89
C LEU A 128 -22.42 -3.27 1.13
N THR A 129 -22.33 -4.18 0.17
CA THR A 129 -22.82 -5.56 0.30
C THR A 129 -21.79 -6.52 -0.28
N TRP A 130 -21.73 -7.73 0.25
CA TRP A 130 -20.88 -8.81 -0.25
C TRP A 130 -21.48 -10.17 0.11
N LYS A 131 -20.93 -11.25 -0.46
CA LYS A 131 -21.34 -12.62 -0.14
C LYS A 131 -20.15 -13.45 0.29
N ASN A 132 -20.35 -14.25 1.33
CA ASN A 132 -19.36 -15.25 1.69
C ASN A 132 -19.54 -16.52 0.86
N GLU A 133 -18.42 -17.11 0.46
CA GLU A 133 -18.45 -18.46 -0.11
C GLU A 133 -18.92 -19.46 0.96
N ASN A 134 -19.65 -20.50 0.55
CA ASN A 134 -20.21 -21.50 1.47
C ASN A 134 -19.15 -22.22 2.34
N VAL A 135 -17.86 -22.15 1.99
CA VAL A 135 -16.75 -22.87 2.63
C VAL A 135 -15.81 -21.92 3.40
N VAL A 136 -16.24 -20.69 3.69
CA VAL A 136 -15.45 -19.77 4.52
C VAL A 136 -15.33 -20.33 5.94
N ARG A 137 -14.10 -20.49 6.43
CA ARG A 137 -13.84 -20.93 7.81
C ARG A 137 -14.42 -19.93 8.81
N ASP A 138 -14.99 -20.40 9.92
CA ASP A 138 -15.58 -19.53 10.95
C ASP A 138 -14.66 -18.42 11.44
N GLU A 139 -13.36 -18.69 11.54
CA GLU A 139 -12.33 -17.70 11.91
C GLU A 139 -12.29 -16.49 10.97
N ARG A 140 -12.58 -16.69 9.68
CA ARG A 140 -12.58 -15.65 8.64
C ARG A 140 -13.86 -14.84 8.63
N LEU A 141 -14.95 -15.36 9.18
CA LEU A 141 -16.19 -14.57 9.34
C LEU A 141 -15.98 -13.39 10.30
N GLY A 142 -14.96 -13.46 11.17
CA GLY A 142 -14.55 -12.35 12.03
C GLY A 142 -13.61 -11.35 11.37
N ASP A 143 -13.16 -11.56 10.12
CA ASP A 143 -12.28 -10.61 9.45
C ASP A 143 -12.97 -9.23 9.39
N GLU A 144 -12.25 -8.20 9.81
CA GLU A 144 -12.71 -6.83 9.97
C GLU A 144 -12.70 -6.08 8.63
N LEU A 145 -13.74 -5.31 8.32
CA LEU A 145 -13.77 -4.45 7.14
C LEU A 145 -12.94 -3.18 7.35
N TRP A 146 -12.12 -2.85 6.35
CA TRP A 146 -11.37 -1.61 6.24
C TRP A 146 -11.73 -0.90 4.94
N CYS A 147 -11.79 0.43 5.01
CA CYS A 147 -12.01 1.23 3.82
C CYS A 147 -11.04 2.42 3.72
N VAL A 148 -10.67 2.79 2.50
CA VAL A 148 -10.03 4.09 2.21
C VAL A 148 -10.94 4.86 1.26
N VAL A 149 -11.31 6.07 1.66
CA VAL A 149 -12.07 6.99 0.82
C VAL A 149 -11.07 7.99 0.25
N MET A 150 -10.92 8.02 -1.08
CA MET A 150 -10.01 8.92 -1.77
C MET A 150 -10.76 9.82 -2.75
N MET A 151 -10.42 11.10 -2.73
CA MET A 151 -10.92 12.13 -3.62
C MET A 151 -10.08 12.24 -4.90
N GLU A 152 -10.62 12.87 -5.94
CA GLU A 152 -9.89 13.13 -7.19
C GLU A 152 -8.67 14.07 -7.03
N ASP A 153 -8.53 14.76 -5.89
CA ASP A 153 -7.36 15.57 -5.52
C ASP A 153 -6.33 14.80 -4.67
N MET A 154 -6.46 13.47 -4.62
CA MET A 154 -5.63 12.54 -3.83
C MET A 154 -5.70 12.70 -2.31
N ARG A 155 -6.55 13.59 -1.77
CA ARG A 155 -6.85 13.57 -0.34
C ARG A 155 -7.62 12.29 -0.02
N PHE A 156 -7.26 11.65 1.08
CA PHE A 156 -7.94 10.45 1.52
C PHE A 156 -8.04 10.39 3.04
N ARG A 157 -9.02 9.61 3.51
CA ARG A 157 -9.15 9.21 4.90
C ARG A 157 -9.29 7.71 4.99
N ILE A 158 -8.87 7.17 6.14
CA ILE A 158 -8.91 5.74 6.43
C ILE A 158 -10.06 5.51 7.39
N LEU A 159 -10.93 4.59 7.01
CA LEU A 159 -12.01 4.08 7.83
C LEU A 159 -11.53 2.77 8.45
N THR A 160 -11.28 2.82 9.76
CA THR A 160 -10.84 1.65 10.52
C THR A 160 -12.04 0.80 10.94
N PRO A 161 -11.82 -0.46 11.33
CA PRO A 161 -12.88 -1.35 11.81
C PRO A 161 -13.68 -0.78 12.97
N GLU A 162 -13.03 -0.02 13.85
CA GLU A 162 -13.69 0.62 14.99
C GLU A 162 -14.68 1.71 14.55
N ALA A 163 -14.43 2.37 13.41
CA ALA A 163 -15.32 3.38 12.85
C ALA A 163 -16.47 2.77 12.05
N ILE A 164 -16.21 1.66 11.34
CA ILE A 164 -17.22 0.98 10.51
C ILE A 164 -18.12 0.07 11.36
N GLY A 165 -17.53 -0.66 12.30
CA GLY A 165 -18.24 -1.60 13.16
C GLY A 165 -18.74 -2.87 12.46
N SER A 166 -18.24 -3.19 11.26
CA SER A 166 -18.66 -4.35 10.47
C SER A 166 -17.54 -5.36 10.27
N VAL A 167 -17.91 -6.62 10.33
CA VAL A 167 -17.05 -7.78 10.04
C VAL A 167 -17.61 -8.55 8.85
N ARG A 168 -16.80 -9.46 8.30
CA ARG A 168 -17.12 -10.27 7.13
C ARG A 168 -18.46 -11.03 7.23
N ARG A 169 -18.83 -11.47 8.44
CA ARG A 169 -20.11 -12.14 8.73
C ARG A 169 -21.34 -11.29 8.40
N ASP A 170 -21.22 -9.97 8.49
CA ASP A 170 -22.38 -9.08 8.41
C ASP A 170 -22.93 -8.96 6.98
N GLU A 171 -22.12 -9.34 5.97
CA GLU A 171 -22.46 -9.32 4.52
C GLU A 171 -22.91 -7.95 3.99
N SER A 172 -22.81 -6.92 4.82
CA SER A 172 -23.15 -5.55 4.52
C SER A 172 -22.51 -4.59 5.52
N ALA A 173 -22.29 -3.35 5.08
CA ALA A 173 -21.85 -2.25 5.93
C ALA A 173 -22.43 -0.94 5.41
N GLU A 174 -22.65 0.01 6.31
CA GLU A 174 -22.98 1.39 5.95
C GLU A 174 -21.83 2.32 6.34
N ILE A 175 -21.42 3.16 5.39
CA ILE A 175 -20.33 4.12 5.57
C ILE A 175 -20.87 5.53 5.37
N GLU A 176 -20.59 6.40 6.33
CA GLU A 176 -20.91 7.83 6.21
C GLU A 176 -19.86 8.58 5.37
N LEU A 177 -20.35 9.41 4.44
CA LEU A 177 -19.60 10.22 3.49
C LEU A 177 -19.92 11.72 3.57
N SER A 178 -20.32 12.21 4.75
CA SER A 178 -20.72 13.60 4.95
C SER A 178 -19.65 14.63 4.49
N GLU A 179 -18.36 14.30 4.59
CA GLU A 179 -17.24 15.15 4.12
C GLU A 179 -17.07 15.15 2.58
N GLU A 180 -17.57 14.10 1.92
CA GLU A 180 -17.47 13.85 0.49
C GLU A 180 -18.78 14.08 -0.27
N ARG A 181 -19.76 14.70 0.40
CA ARG A 181 -21.07 15.06 -0.16
C ARG A 181 -20.95 15.70 -1.54
N GLY A 182 -21.65 15.13 -2.52
CA GLY A 182 -21.73 15.62 -3.90
C GLY A 182 -20.43 15.55 -4.71
N LYS A 183 -19.38 14.92 -4.18
CA LYS A 183 -18.10 14.75 -4.87
C LYS A 183 -17.93 13.30 -5.32
N ARG A 184 -17.30 13.08 -6.46
CA ARG A 184 -16.89 11.75 -6.90
C ARG A 184 -15.79 11.20 -5.99
N ILE A 185 -15.92 9.94 -5.59
CA ILE A 185 -14.97 9.27 -4.70
C ILE A 185 -14.48 7.94 -5.28
N HIS A 186 -13.31 7.54 -4.81
CA HIS A 186 -12.71 6.24 -5.03
C HIS A 186 -12.66 5.53 -3.68
N LEU A 187 -13.46 4.48 -3.53
CA LEU A 187 -13.57 3.69 -2.32
C LEU A 187 -12.78 2.39 -2.48
N TYR A 188 -11.85 2.15 -1.56
CA TYR A 188 -11.03 0.94 -1.53
C TYR A 188 -11.42 0.10 -0.33
N CYS A 189 -12.01 -1.07 -0.55
CA CYS A 189 -12.49 -1.97 0.51
C CYS A 189 -11.58 -3.19 0.62
N PHE A 190 -11.17 -3.56 1.83
CA PHE A 190 -10.39 -4.77 2.09
C PHE A 190 -10.69 -5.33 3.48
N PHE A 191 -10.32 -6.58 3.72
CA PHE A 191 -10.52 -7.24 4.99
C PHE A 191 -9.19 -7.48 5.71
N GLY A 192 -9.19 -7.30 7.02
CA GLY A 192 -8.08 -7.64 7.91
C GLY A 192 -8.51 -8.72 8.88
N SER A 193 -7.65 -9.70 9.13
CA SER A 193 -7.87 -10.68 10.20
C SER A 193 -8.06 -10.00 11.56
N VAL A 194 -8.77 -10.64 12.49
CA VAL A 194 -9.07 -10.07 13.83
C VAL A 194 -7.81 -9.65 14.59
N ASN A 195 -6.72 -10.40 14.46
CA ASN A 195 -5.43 -10.08 15.06
C ASN A 195 -4.58 -9.11 14.22
N ARG A 196 -5.11 -8.64 13.08
CA ARG A 196 -4.51 -7.71 12.12
C ARG A 196 -3.13 -8.13 11.65
N CYS A 197 -2.92 -9.44 11.50
CA CYS A 197 -1.65 -10.01 11.06
C CYS A 197 -1.66 -10.44 9.58
N ASP A 198 -2.83 -10.50 8.96
CA ASP A 198 -3.05 -10.81 7.54
C ASP A 198 -4.21 -9.99 6.98
N PHE A 199 -4.16 -9.69 5.68
CA PHE A 199 -5.10 -8.79 4.99
C PHE A 199 -5.43 -9.33 3.60
N SER A 200 -6.52 -8.83 3.01
CA SER A 200 -6.80 -9.03 1.59
C SER A 200 -6.17 -7.93 0.75
N GLU A 201 -6.07 -8.14 -0.55
CA GLU A 201 -5.99 -7.01 -1.48
C GLU A 201 -7.27 -6.16 -1.37
N ASN A 202 -7.18 -4.89 -1.79
CA ASN A 202 -8.35 -4.03 -1.86
C ASN A 202 -9.12 -4.17 -3.17
N LEU A 203 -10.44 -4.14 -3.08
CA LEU A 203 -11.32 -3.87 -4.22
C LEU A 203 -11.53 -2.37 -4.36
N HIS A 204 -11.48 -1.87 -5.59
CA HIS A 204 -11.77 -0.47 -5.91
C HIS A 204 -13.21 -0.31 -6.44
N LEU A 205 -13.92 0.67 -5.89
CA LEU A 205 -15.25 1.10 -6.32
C LEU A 205 -15.22 2.61 -6.63
N VAL A 206 -15.98 3.03 -7.63
CA VAL A 206 -16.17 4.46 -7.98
C VAL A 206 -17.60 4.84 -7.64
N LEU A 207 -17.77 5.86 -6.80
CA LEU A 207 -19.06 6.31 -6.24
C LEU A 207 -19.20 7.84 -6.23
#